data_AF-A0A929TCV7-F1
#
_entry.id   AF-A0A929TCV7-F1
#
_cell.length_a   1.000
_cell.length_b   1.000
_cell.length_c   1.000
_cell.angle_alpha   90.00
_cell.angle_beta   90.00
_cell.angle_gamma   90.00
#
_symmetry.space_group_name_H-M   'P 1'
#
loop_
_entity.id
_entity.type
_entity.pdbx_description
1 polymer ?
#
loop_
_entity_poly.entity_id
_entity_poly.type
_entity_poly.pdbx_seq_one_letter_code
_entity_poly.pdbx_strand_id
1 'polypeptide(L)'
;PLLPKYLPWYTKEEMRRHEVLPGLTGLAQVNGRNALNWEERFRLDVSYVDHLSFLLDCKILLLTVKKVFTREGVLSGDAQTTIDFDEYRKEQLHECSHSQCGHEK
;
A
#
# COMPACT_ATOMS: atom_id res chain seq x y z
N PRO A 1 10.54 -0.24 -0.64
CA PRO A 1 10.53 -0.60 0.81
C PRO A 1 10.07 0.57 1.67
N LEU A 2 9.27 0.29 2.71
CA LEU A 2 8.78 1.27 3.67
C LEU A 2 9.77 1.47 4.84
N LEU A 3 9.61 2.55 5.61
CA LEU A 3 10.51 2.88 6.72
C LEU A 3 10.35 1.90 7.89
N PRO A 4 11.45 1.48 8.56
CA PRO A 4 11.38 0.61 9.74
C PRO A 4 10.53 1.18 10.88
N LYS A 5 10.39 2.52 10.96
CA LYS A 5 9.55 3.21 11.96
C LYS A 5 8.06 2.80 11.91
N TYR A 6 7.61 2.17 10.83
CA TYR A 6 6.23 1.70 10.64
C TYR A 6 5.94 0.33 11.22
N LEU A 7 6.96 -0.46 11.55
CA LEU A 7 6.81 -1.79 12.14
C LEU A 7 5.82 -1.88 13.32
N PRO A 8 5.86 -0.98 14.32
CA PRO A 8 4.93 -1.06 15.45
C PRO A 8 3.48 -0.70 15.10
N TRP A 9 3.25 -0.11 13.92
CA TRP A 9 1.93 0.38 13.50
C TRP A 9 1.19 -0.59 12.58
N TYR A 10 1.81 -1.73 12.24
CA TYR A 10 1.19 -2.74 11.39
C TYR A 10 0.23 -3.64 12.14
N THR A 11 -0.86 -4.03 11.47
CA THR A 11 -1.69 -5.16 11.91
C THR A 11 -1.02 -6.49 11.57
N LYS A 12 -1.51 -7.59 12.15
CA LYS A 12 -1.06 -8.95 11.81
C LYS A 12 -1.25 -9.26 10.32
N GLU A 13 -2.31 -8.75 9.71
CA GLU A 13 -2.58 -8.93 8.28
C GLU A 13 -1.61 -8.11 7.42
N GLU A 14 -1.38 -6.85 7.77
CA GLU A 14 -0.43 -6.00 7.04
C GLU A 14 1.00 -6.51 7.12
N MET A 15 1.38 -7.11 8.26
CA MET A 15 2.69 -7.74 8.42
C MET A 15 2.94 -8.85 7.40
N ARG A 16 1.89 -9.50 6.88
CA ARG A 16 1.99 -10.55 5.86
C ARG A 16 2.64 -10.07 4.56
N ARG A 17 2.65 -8.75 4.30
CA ARG A 17 3.40 -8.16 3.17
C ARG A 17 4.89 -8.54 3.15
N HIS A 18 5.46 -8.90 4.31
CA HIS A 18 6.86 -9.27 4.46
C HIS A 18 7.10 -10.78 4.28
N GLU A 19 6.06 -11.59 4.04
CA GLU A 19 6.18 -13.02 3.75
C GLU A 19 6.85 -13.28 2.39
N VAL A 20 6.84 -12.28 1.51
CA VAL A 20 7.49 -12.31 0.20
C VAL A 20 8.66 -11.33 0.17
N LEU A 21 9.72 -11.69 -0.55
CA LEU A 21 10.83 -10.78 -0.76
C LEU A 21 10.35 -9.52 -1.49
N PRO A 22 10.81 -8.32 -1.08
CA PRO A 22 10.49 -7.09 -1.79
C PRO A 22 11.05 -7.17 -3.22
N GLY A 23 10.16 -7.35 -4.19
CA GLY A 23 10.50 -7.48 -5.61
C GLY A 23 10.85 -6.14 -6.28
N LEU A 24 11.43 -6.21 -7.47
CA LEU A 24 11.67 -5.06 -8.36
C LEU A 24 10.35 -4.42 -8.83
N THR A 25 9.25 -5.19 -8.81
CA THR A 25 7.89 -4.82 -9.22
C THR A 25 6.83 -5.32 -8.24
N GLY A 26 5.81 -4.51 -7.94
CA GLY A 26 4.65 -4.90 -7.11
C GLY A 26 3.31 -4.42 -7.67
N LEU A 27 2.21 -5.12 -7.35
CA LEU A 27 0.84 -4.78 -7.79
C LEU A 27 0.47 -3.31 -7.51
N ALA A 28 0.97 -2.73 -6.42
CA ALA A 28 0.79 -1.31 -6.09
C ALA A 28 1.43 -0.35 -7.11
N GLN A 29 2.56 -0.70 -7.73
CA GLN A 29 3.24 0.16 -8.72
C GLN A 29 2.51 0.22 -10.08
N VAL A 30 1.74 -0.83 -10.41
CA VAL A 30 0.97 -0.91 -11.66
C VAL A 30 -0.47 -0.42 -11.49
N ASN A 31 -1.14 -0.69 -10.36
CA ASN A 31 -2.57 -0.39 -10.17
C ASN A 31 -2.89 1.00 -9.61
N GLY A 32 -1.93 1.76 -9.09
CA GLY A 32 -2.21 3.09 -8.58
C GLY A 32 -1.03 3.62 -7.79
N ARG A 33 -0.08 4.25 -8.48
CA ARG A 33 1.15 4.79 -7.84
C ARG A 33 0.80 5.75 -6.71
N ASN A 34 0.29 6.92 -7.08
CA ASN A 34 0.09 8.09 -6.22
C ASN A 34 -1.41 8.39 -6.09
N ALA A 35 -2.26 7.39 -5.87
CA ALA A 35 -3.71 7.63 -5.74
C ALA A 35 -4.39 6.74 -4.70
N LEU A 36 -3.62 5.85 -4.07
CA LEU A 36 -4.14 4.88 -3.11
C LEU A 36 -3.89 5.37 -1.69
N ASN A 37 -4.89 5.23 -0.83
CA ASN A 37 -4.72 5.43 0.60
C ASN A 37 -3.88 4.28 1.21
N TRP A 38 -3.42 4.46 2.46
CA TRP A 38 -2.56 3.48 3.13
C TRP A 38 -3.22 2.09 3.22
N GLU A 39 -4.50 2.00 3.56
CA GLU A 39 -5.25 0.75 3.67
C GLU A 39 -5.36 0.00 2.33
N GLU A 40 -5.70 0.69 1.24
CA GLU A 40 -5.77 0.11 -0.11
C GLU A 40 -4.39 -0.38 -0.56
N ARG A 41 -3.33 0.38 -0.26
CA ARG A 41 -1.97 -0.02 -0.56
C ARG A 41 -1.60 -1.31 0.16
N PHE A 42 -1.90 -1.42 1.46
CA PHE A 42 -1.63 -2.65 2.21
C PHE A 42 -2.48 -3.82 1.72
N ARG A 43 -3.76 -3.59 1.41
CA ARG A 43 -4.64 -4.63 0.86
C ARG A 43 -4.11 -5.19 -0.44
N LEU A 44 -3.60 -4.36 -1.34
CA LEU A 44 -2.97 -4.81 -2.59
C LEU A 44 -1.68 -5.58 -2.33
N ASP A 45 -0.87 -5.13 -1.38
CA ASP A 45 0.37 -5.81 -0.99
C ASP A 45 0.07 -7.21 -0.40
N VAL A 46 -0.96 -7.36 0.45
CA VAL A 46 -1.39 -8.65 1.01
C VAL A 46 -2.07 -9.53 -0.04
N SER A 47 -2.93 -8.94 -0.88
CA SER A 47 -3.59 -9.67 -1.98
C SER A 47 -2.58 -10.27 -2.96
N TYR A 48 -1.44 -9.58 -3.19
CA TYR A 48 -0.33 -10.13 -3.97
C TYR A 48 0.25 -11.39 -3.32
N VAL A 49 0.51 -11.35 -2.02
CA VAL A 49 1.03 -12.50 -1.25
C VAL A 49 0.07 -13.69 -1.37
N ASP A 50 -1.23 -13.43 -1.24
CA ASP A 50 -2.26 -14.49 -1.29
C ASP A 50 -2.44 -15.10 -2.70
N HIS A 51 -2.18 -14.35 -3.77
CA HIS A 51 -2.41 -14.77 -5.17
C HIS A 51 -1.12 -14.95 -5.97
N LEU A 52 0.01 -15.10 -5.28
CA LEU A 52 1.32 -15.21 -5.90
C LEU A 52 1.35 -16.41 -6.85
N SER A 53 1.52 -16.12 -8.14
CA SER A 53 1.56 -17.14 -9.19
C SER A 53 2.46 -16.67 -10.33
N PHE A 54 3.11 -17.63 -10.99
CA PHE A 54 4.00 -17.34 -12.11
C PHE A 54 3.30 -16.56 -13.24
N LEU A 55 2.01 -16.85 -13.49
CA LEU A 55 1.21 -16.12 -14.47
C LEU A 55 0.95 -14.66 -14.07
N LEU A 56 0.76 -14.40 -12.77
CA LEU A 56 0.60 -13.05 -12.25
C LEU A 56 1.90 -12.25 -12.43
N ASP A 57 3.05 -12.85 -12.16
CA ASP A 57 4.36 -12.20 -12.35
C ASP A 57 4.63 -11.88 -13.83
N CYS A 58 4.33 -12.82 -14.75
CA CYS A 58 4.41 -12.55 -16.19
C CYS A 58 3.49 -11.39 -16.61
N LYS A 59 2.27 -11.32 -16.07
CA LYS A 59 1.34 -10.22 -16.34
C LYS A 59 1.87 -8.88 -15.80
N ILE A 60 2.41 -8.85 -14.59
CA ILE A 60 3.02 -7.64 -13.99
C ILE A 60 4.22 -7.17 -14.80
N LEU A 61 5.05 -8.10 -15.29
CA LEU A 61 6.20 -7.78 -16.14
C LEU A 61 5.76 -7.16 -17.46
N LEU A 62 4.75 -7.73 -18.14
CA LEU A 62 4.20 -7.17 -19.38
C LEU A 62 3.56 -5.78 -19.17
N LEU A 63 2.84 -5.58 -18.07
CA LEU A 63 2.26 -4.27 -17.72
C LEU A 63 3.35 -3.23 -17.42
N THR A 64 4.41 -3.63 -16.72
CA THR A 64 5.57 -2.78 -16.45
C THR A 64 6.26 -2.37 -17.75
N VAL A 65 6.51 -3.32 -18.65
CA VAL A 65 7.10 -3.06 -19.97
C VAL A 65 6.21 -2.09 -20.76
N LYS A 66 4.90 -2.36 -20.85
CA LYS A 66 3.95 -1.46 -21.52
C LYS A 66 4.03 -0.04 -20.96
N LYS A 67 4.07 0.12 -19.64
CA LYS A 67 4.09 1.43 -18.95
C LYS A 67 5.39 2.20 -19.17
N VAL A 68 6.52 1.50 -19.29
CA VAL A 68 7.81 2.11 -19.68
C VAL A 68 7.75 2.63 -21.11
N PHE A 69 7.12 1.88 -22.02
CA PHE A 69 6.98 2.29 -23.43
C PHE A 69 5.93 3.40 -23.65
N THR A 70 4.82 3.40 -22.90
CA THR A 70 3.80 4.46 -23.03
C THR A 70 4.15 5.74 -22.27
N ARG A 71 5.23 5.77 -21.46
CA ARG A 71 5.60 6.89 -20.56
C ARG A 71 4.45 7.35 -19.62
N GLU A 72 3.35 6.61 -19.56
CA GLU A 72 2.21 6.90 -18.71
C GLU A 72 2.57 6.60 -17.25
N GLY A 73 2.83 7.65 -16.49
CA GLY A 73 3.11 7.57 -15.06
C GLY A 73 4.28 8.42 -14.59
N VAL A 74 5.02 9.09 -15.48
CA VAL A 74 5.90 10.19 -15.05
C VAL A 74 5.02 11.43 -14.85
N LEU A 75 4.30 11.46 -13.74
CA LEU A 75 3.77 12.71 -13.21
C LEU A 75 4.98 13.51 -12.72
N SER A 76 5.46 14.43 -13.56
CA SER A 76 6.25 15.57 -13.10
C SER A 76 5.32 16.46 -12.29
N GLY A 77 5.24 16.24 -10.98
CA GLY A 77 4.36 17.03 -10.15
C GLY A 77 4.24 16.50 -8.74
N ASP A 78 4.84 17.25 -7.83
CA ASP A 78 4.64 17.25 -6.37
C ASP A 78 3.16 17.44 -6.00
N ALA A 79 2.34 16.41 -6.19
CA ALA A 79 0.94 16.45 -5.80
C ALA A 79 0.53 15.16 -5.09
N GLN A 80 1.11 14.93 -3.91
CA GLN A 80 0.39 14.35 -2.77
C GLN A 80 1.24 14.39 -1.50
N THR A 81 0.89 15.31 -0.61
CA THR A 81 1.15 15.21 0.83
C THR A 81 0.32 14.05 1.38
N THR A 82 0.76 12.81 1.15
CA THR A 82 0.31 11.69 1.96
C THR A 82 0.97 11.86 3.32
N ILE A 83 0.18 12.07 4.37
CA ILE A 83 0.68 12.05 5.75
C ILE A 83 1.44 10.75 6.00
N ASP A 84 2.45 10.82 6.87
CA ASP A 84 3.25 9.65 7.21
C ASP A 84 2.34 8.55 7.80
N PHE A 85 2.64 7.27 7.54
CA PHE A 85 1.78 6.16 7.97
C PHE A 85 1.58 6.13 9.49
N ASP A 86 2.58 6.53 10.27
CA ASP A 86 2.44 6.59 11.72
C ASP A 86 1.47 7.70 12.17
N GLU A 87 1.38 8.81 11.43
CA GLU A 87 0.38 9.86 11.68
C GLU A 87 -1.01 9.36 11.28
N TYR A 88 -1.15 8.75 10.10
CA TYR A 88 -2.38 8.13 9.63
C TYR A 88 -2.97 7.13 10.65
N ARG A 89 -2.11 6.30 11.25
CA ARG A 89 -2.52 5.33 12.28
C ARG A 89 -2.91 5.98 13.60
N LYS A 90 -2.21 7.03 14.03
CA LYS A 90 -2.56 7.79 15.24
C LYS A 90 -3.94 8.44 15.10
N GLU A 91 -4.24 9.01 13.94
CA GLU A 91 -5.54 9.62 13.65
C GLU A 91 -6.68 8.60 13.76
N GLN A 92 -6.54 7.42 13.15
CA GLN A 92 -7.55 6.36 13.27
C GLN A 92 -7.75 5.86 14.70
N LEU A 93 -6.67 5.73 15.49
CA LEU A 93 -6.77 5.33 16.89
C LEU A 93 -7.48 6.40 17.74
N HIS A 94 -7.22 7.68 17.49
CA HIS A 94 -7.91 8.78 18.14
C HIS A 94 -9.39 8.82 17.75
N GLU A 95 -9.75 8.67 16.48
CA GLU A 95 -11.15 8.61 16.02
C GLU A 95 -11.91 7.43 16.64
N CYS A 96 -11.26 6.27 16.81
CA CYS A 96 -11.85 5.10 17.47
C CYS A 96 -12.10 5.36 18.97
N SER A 97 -11.16 6.03 19.65
CA SER A 97 -11.32 6.41 21.07
C SER A 97 -12.46 7.41 21.31
N HIS A 98 -12.68 8.33 20.35
CA HIS A 98 -13.79 9.27 20.41
C HIS A 98 -15.14 8.64 20.02
N SER A 99 -15.13 7.67 19.10
CA SER A 99 -16.36 6.97 18.66
C SER A 99 -16.90 5.99 19.71
N GLN A 100 -16.05 5.45 20.59
CA GLN A 100 -16.48 4.61 21.71
C GLN A 100 -17.14 5.41 22.87
N CYS A 101 -17.03 6.74 22.89
CA CYS A 101 -17.67 7.59 23.89
C CYS A 101 -19.14 7.94 23.52
N GLY A 102 -19.62 7.54 22.34
CA GLY A 102 -20.94 7.90 21.81
C GLY A 102 -22.07 6.88 22.03
N HIS A 103 -21.86 5.80 22.80
CA HIS A 103 -22.86 4.74 22.99
C HIS A 103 -23.07 4.34 24.46
N GLU A 104 -23.05 5.32 25.36
CA GLU A 104 -23.63 5.21 26.70
C GLU A 104 -24.39 6.50 27.04
N LYS A 105 -25.61 6.65 26.51
CA LYS A 105 -26.74 7.31 27.17
C LYS A 105 -28.05 6.73 26.68
#